data_AF-A0A939J590-F1
#
_entry.id   AF-A0A939J590-F1
#
_cell.length_a   1.000
_cell.length_b   1.000
_cell.length_c   1.000
_cell.angle_alpha   90.00
_cell.angle_beta   90.00
_cell.angle_gamma   90.00
#
_symmetry.space_group_name_H-M   'P 1'
#
loop_
_entity.id
_entity.type
_entity.pdbx_description
1 polymer ?
#
loop_
_entity_poly.entity_id
_entity_poly.type
_entity_poly.pdbx_seq_one_letter_code
_entity_poly.pdbx_strand_id
1 'polypeptide(L)'
;MTQADLIAALPEGRLPPGLMALRPSDLLALFGAGLIVSALLSLLILPFTTRRPSRKTLIRATRDLPPEDRLLAIARILGHLPEELRPAAYGLEPPPSGEALERIALSAKRPVSAESSSGADGDRGRDG
;
A
#
# COMPACT_ATOMS: atom_id res chain seq x y z
N MET A 1 55.61 21.35 29.99
CA MET A 1 54.37 22.04 29.60
C MET A 1 53.21 21.13 29.93
N THR A 2 52.24 21.62 30.69
CA THR A 2 51.14 20.83 31.23
C THR A 2 49.92 20.90 30.31
N GLN A 3 49.00 19.94 30.40
CA GLN A 3 47.74 19.95 29.63
C GLN A 3 46.92 21.23 29.88
N ALA A 4 47.04 21.83 31.06
CA ALA A 4 46.42 23.10 31.40
C ALA A 4 46.98 24.26 30.57
N ASP A 5 48.28 24.26 30.27
CA ASP A 5 48.92 25.29 29.44
C ASP A 5 48.44 25.22 27.97
N LEU A 6 48.15 24.02 27.46
CA LEU A 6 47.60 23.81 26.11
C LEU A 6 46.13 24.25 26.01
N ILE A 7 45.34 24.04 27.07
CA ILE A 7 43.93 24.48 27.11
C ILE A 7 43.83 26.00 27.22
N ALA A 8 44.72 26.65 27.97
CA ALA A 8 44.78 28.11 28.09
C ALA A 8 45.31 28.80 26.82
N ALA A 9 46.07 28.09 25.97
CA ALA A 9 46.60 28.60 24.71
C ALA A 9 45.64 28.46 23.52
N LEU A 10 44.49 27.80 23.70
CA LEU A 10 43.43 27.80 22.69
C LEU A 10 42.79 29.19 22.65
N PRO A 11 42.73 29.86 21.48
CA PRO A 11 41.99 31.10 21.36
C PRO A 11 40.55 30.83 21.79
N GLU A 12 40.00 31.69 22.67
CA GLU A 12 38.60 31.65 23.07
C GLU A 12 37.77 31.25 21.86
N GLY A 13 36.96 30.19 22.00
CA GLY A 13 36.05 29.72 20.98
C GLY A 13 35.03 30.81 20.65
N ARG A 14 35.49 31.86 19.97
CA ARG A 14 34.71 32.97 19.46
C ARG A 14 33.97 32.40 18.27
N LEU A 15 32.83 31.79 18.58
CA LEU A 15 31.73 31.78 17.64
C LEU A 15 31.60 33.23 17.10
N PRO A 16 31.67 33.41 15.77
CA PRO A 16 31.53 34.72 15.15
C PRO A 16 30.36 35.45 15.80
N PRO A 17 30.49 36.73 16.18
CA PRO A 17 29.44 37.45 16.90
C PRO A 17 28.10 37.46 16.13
N GLY A 18 28.13 37.26 14.80
CA GLY A 18 26.94 37.06 13.97
C GLY A 18 26.19 35.73 14.18
N LEU A 19 26.83 34.70 14.75
CA LEU A 19 26.18 33.44 15.17
C LEU A 19 25.75 33.48 16.64
N MET A 20 26.16 34.51 17.39
CA MET A 20 25.84 34.67 18.81
C MET A 20 24.51 35.40 19.02
N ALA A 21 24.06 36.17 18.01
CA ALA A 21 22.80 36.89 18.03
C ALA A 21 21.77 36.16 17.14
N LEU A 22 20.77 35.55 17.77
CA LEU A 22 19.65 34.94 17.06
C LEU A 22 18.82 36.04 16.38
N ARG A 23 18.90 36.15 15.06
CA ARG A 23 18.17 37.18 14.32
C ARG A 23 16.72 36.75 14.09
N PRO A 24 15.77 37.68 13.93
CA PRO A 24 14.39 37.35 13.54
C PRO A 24 14.31 36.56 12.23
N SER A 25 15.26 36.79 11.31
CA SER A 25 15.41 36.00 10.09
C SER A 25 15.70 34.52 10.37
N ASP A 26 16.50 34.24 11.40
CA ASP A 26 16.91 32.88 11.74
C ASP A 26 15.74 32.12 12.35
N LEU A 27 14.92 32.80 13.17
CA LEU A 27 13.66 32.27 13.68
C LEU A 27 12.69 31.95 12.54
N LEU A 28 12.56 32.83 11.55
CA LEU A 28 11.71 32.60 10.38
C LEU A 28 12.24 31.44 9.53
N ALA A 29 13.55 31.32 9.36
CA ALA A 29 14.19 30.23 8.65
C ALA A 29 13.99 28.88 9.38
N LEU A 30 14.17 28.85 10.70
CA LEU A 30 13.89 27.68 11.55
C LEU A 30 12.43 27.25 11.48
N PHE A 31 11.50 28.22 11.49
CA PHE A 31 10.08 27.96 11.34
C PHE A 31 9.75 27.35 9.98
N GLY A 32 10.26 27.95 8.89
CA GLY A 32 10.10 27.41 7.54
C GLY A 32 10.70 26.01 7.38
N ALA A 33 11.90 25.79 7.92
CA ALA A 33 12.54 24.48 7.94
C ALA A 33 11.70 23.45 8.70
N GLY A 34 11.14 23.83 9.86
CA GLY A 34 10.22 23.00 10.63
C GLY A 34 8.96 22.62 9.85
N LEU A 35 8.34 23.57 9.13
CA LEU A 35 7.19 23.30 8.27
C LEU A 35 7.52 22.34 7.14
N ILE A 36 8.67 22.53 6.47
CA ILE A 36 9.11 21.64 5.40
C ILE A 36 9.33 20.22 5.94
N VAL A 37 10.04 20.07 7.05
CA VAL A 37 10.29 18.76 7.68
C VAL A 37 8.98 18.10 8.08
N SER A 38 8.05 18.84 8.69
CA SER A 38 6.73 18.34 9.08
C SER A 38 5.89 17.91 7.87
N ALA A 39 5.93 18.67 6.78
CA ALA A 39 5.25 18.33 5.53
C ALA A 39 5.83 17.05 4.91
N LEU A 40 7.16 16.90 4.88
CA LEU A 40 7.83 15.68 4.43
C LEU A 40 7.44 14.47 5.29
N LEU A 41 7.44 14.62 6.62
CA LEU A 41 7.00 13.55 7.53
C LEU A 41 5.54 13.18 7.29
N SER A 42 4.68 14.18 7.15
CA SER A 42 3.26 13.97 6.88
C SER A 42 3.05 13.23 5.56
N LEU A 43 3.81 13.57 4.52
CA LEU A 43 3.76 12.91 3.22
C LEU A 43 4.28 11.46 3.27
N LEU A 44 5.31 11.21 4.10
CA LEU A 44 5.84 9.88 4.35
C LEU A 44 4.86 9.00 5.15
N ILE A 45 4.11 9.61 6.07
CA ILE A 45 3.07 8.94 6.87
C ILE A 45 1.76 8.79 6.08
N LEU A 46 1.52 9.67 5.10
CA LEU A 46 0.31 9.67 4.28
C LEU A 46 -0.04 8.31 3.66
N PRO A 47 0.86 7.52 3.06
CA PRO A 47 0.53 6.19 2.52
C PRO A 47 0.13 5.17 3.60
N PHE A 48 0.51 5.39 4.87
CA PHE A 48 0.13 4.53 5.99
C PHE A 48 -1.20 4.97 6.60
N THR A 49 -1.48 6.28 6.61
CA THR A 49 -2.72 6.86 7.16
C THR A 49 -3.85 6.95 6.15
N THR A 50 -3.54 7.04 4.84
CA THR A 50 -4.54 6.88 3.77
C THR A 50 -5.02 5.45 3.81
N ARG A 51 -6.07 5.23 4.61
CA ARG A 51 -6.81 3.99 4.67
C ARG A 51 -7.11 3.59 3.24
N ARG A 52 -6.48 2.51 2.77
CA ARG A 52 -6.85 1.88 1.50
C ARG A 52 -8.37 1.70 1.54
N PRO A 53 -9.14 2.24 0.58
CA PRO A 53 -10.57 2.03 0.55
C PRO A 53 -10.80 0.52 0.63
N SER A 54 -11.54 0.10 1.65
CA SER A 54 -11.77 -1.32 1.93
C SER A 54 -12.33 -1.96 0.66
N ARG A 55 -11.92 -3.19 0.36
CA ARG A 55 -12.44 -3.95 -0.81
C ARG A 55 -13.97 -3.92 -0.85
N LYS A 56 -14.63 -3.91 0.31
CA LYS A 56 -16.08 -3.73 0.47
C LYS A 56 -16.60 -2.43 -0.14
N THR A 57 -15.91 -1.31 0.08
CA THR A 57 -16.28 0.01 -0.46
C THR A 57 -16.07 0.05 -1.96
N LEU A 58 -14.97 -0.51 -2.46
CA LEU A 58 -14.71 -0.59 -3.90
C LEU A 58 -15.74 -1.46 -4.63
N ILE A 59 -16.08 -2.63 -4.06
CA ILE A 59 -17.11 -3.52 -4.63
C ILE A 59 -18.48 -2.84 -4.59
N ARG A 60 -18.86 -2.14 -3.52
CA ARG A 60 -20.12 -1.38 -3.46
C ARG A 60 -20.18 -0.24 -4.49
N ALA A 61 -19.06 0.40 -4.79
CA ALA A 61 -19.00 1.46 -5.81
C ALA A 61 -19.28 0.93 -7.24
N THR A 62 -19.26 -0.39 -7.45
CA THR A 62 -19.60 -0.99 -8.74
C THR A 62 -21.10 -1.23 -8.95
N ARG A 63 -21.97 -0.86 -7.99
CA ARG A 63 -23.42 -1.09 -8.08
C ARG A 63 -24.11 -0.35 -9.22
N ASP A 64 -23.61 0.81 -9.59
CA ASP A 64 -24.20 1.66 -10.65
C ASP A 64 -23.78 1.22 -12.06
N LEU A 65 -22.89 0.22 -12.17
CA LEU A 65 -22.45 -0.32 -13.45
C LEU A 65 -23.44 -1.36 -14.00
N PRO A 66 -23.54 -1.48 -15.33
CA PRO A 66 -24.16 -2.61 -15.98
C PRO A 66 -23.60 -3.95 -15.45
N PRO A 67 -24.39 -5.02 -15.40
CA PRO A 67 -24.00 -6.28 -14.77
C PRO A 67 -22.73 -6.91 -15.36
N GLU A 68 -22.50 -6.75 -16.67
CA GLU A 68 -21.31 -7.20 -17.38
C GLU A 68 -20.05 -6.39 -17.03
N ASP A 69 -20.15 -5.06 -17.05
CA ASP A 69 -19.06 -4.15 -16.64
C ASP A 69 -18.69 -4.33 -15.18
N ARG A 70 -19.70 -4.62 -14.35
CA ARG A 70 -19.54 -4.88 -12.93
C ARG A 70 -18.71 -6.13 -12.65
N LEU A 71 -18.90 -7.21 -13.42
CA LEU A 71 -18.10 -8.44 -13.30
C LEU A 71 -16.62 -8.16 -13.56
N LEU A 72 -16.32 -7.40 -14.63
CA LEU A 72 -14.95 -7.03 -14.99
C LEU A 72 -14.32 -6.07 -13.97
N ALA A 73 -15.07 -5.07 -13.51
CA ALA A 73 -14.61 -4.15 -12.47
C ALA A 73 -14.26 -4.88 -11.17
N ILE A 74 -15.08 -5.85 -10.77
CA ILE A 74 -14.85 -6.69 -9.59
C ILE A 74 -13.63 -7.59 -9.79
N ALA A 75 -13.46 -8.21 -10.96
CA ALA A 75 -12.25 -8.99 -11.27
C ALA A 75 -10.97 -8.13 -11.18
N ARG A 76 -11.04 -6.87 -11.62
CA ARG A 76 -9.93 -5.91 -11.52
C ARG A 76 -9.62 -5.50 -10.07
N ILE A 77 -10.64 -5.34 -9.23
CA ILE A 77 -10.48 -5.05 -7.80
C ILE A 77 -9.86 -6.24 -7.05
N LEU A 78 -10.26 -7.47 -7.41
CA LEU A 78 -9.76 -8.71 -6.81
C LEU A 78 -8.39 -9.13 -7.38
N GLY A 79 -8.04 -8.71 -8.59
CA GLY A 79 -6.88 -9.19 -9.34
C GLY A 79 -7.05 -10.60 -9.92
N HIS A 80 -8.25 -11.19 -9.79
CA HIS A 80 -8.65 -12.46 -10.38
C HIS A 80 -10.18 -12.51 -10.49
N LEU A 81 -10.69 -13.36 -11.39
CA LEU A 81 -12.13 -13.64 -11.49
C LEU A 81 -12.49 -14.86 -10.61
N PRO A 82 -13.39 -14.73 -9.63
CA PRO A 82 -13.88 -15.85 -8.83
C PRO A 82 -14.47 -16.95 -9.71
N GLU A 83 -14.29 -18.21 -9.33
CA GLU A 83 -14.75 -19.38 -10.12
C GLU A 83 -16.25 -19.37 -10.36
N GLU A 84 -17.01 -19.02 -9.34
CA GLU A 84 -18.47 -18.88 -9.37
C GLU A 84 -18.95 -17.79 -10.35
N LEU A 85 -18.10 -16.84 -10.72
CA LEU A 85 -18.43 -15.76 -11.66
C LEU A 85 -17.91 -15.99 -13.08
N ARG A 86 -17.09 -17.03 -13.31
CA ARG A 86 -16.58 -17.37 -14.66
C ARG A 86 -17.73 -17.72 -15.63
N PRO A 87 -18.73 -18.56 -15.28
CA PRO A 87 -19.80 -18.90 -16.21
C PRO A 87 -20.58 -17.68 -16.69
N ALA A 88 -20.91 -16.79 -15.76
CA ALA A 88 -21.58 -15.52 -16.05
C ALA A 88 -20.74 -14.58 -16.94
N ALA A 89 -19.42 -14.52 -16.73
CA ALA A 89 -18.53 -13.67 -17.53
C ALA A 89 -18.35 -14.18 -18.97
N TYR A 90 -18.44 -15.49 -19.19
CA TYR A 90 -18.35 -16.10 -20.52
C TYR A 90 -19.72 -16.28 -21.20
N GLY A 91 -20.78 -15.70 -20.63
CA GLY A 91 -22.14 -15.81 -21.17
C GLY A 91 -22.73 -17.22 -21.14
N LEU A 92 -22.13 -18.13 -20.36
CA LEU A 92 -22.62 -19.49 -20.15
C LEU A 92 -23.83 -19.51 -19.21
N GLU A 93 -23.94 -18.52 -18.33
CA GLU A 93 -25.08 -18.32 -17.44
C GLU A 93 -25.48 -16.83 -17.38
N PRO A 94 -26.75 -16.52 -17.06
CA PRO A 94 -27.16 -15.15 -16.76
C PRO A 94 -26.37 -14.60 -15.57
N PRO A 95 -26.01 -13.31 -15.55
CA PRO A 95 -25.29 -12.72 -14.43
C PRO A 95 -26.12 -12.83 -13.14
N PRO A 96 -25.51 -13.26 -12.03
CA PRO A 96 -26.21 -13.35 -10.75
C PRO A 96 -26.68 -11.98 -10.30
N SER A 97 -27.72 -11.95 -9.46
CA SER A 97 -28.26 -10.71 -8.91
C SER A 97 -27.17 -9.88 -8.22
N GLY A 98 -27.31 -8.56 -8.23
CA GLY A 98 -26.28 -7.66 -7.74
C GLY A 98 -25.84 -7.90 -6.29
N GLU A 99 -26.71 -8.46 -5.45
CA GLU A 99 -26.39 -8.84 -4.07
C GLU A 99 -25.67 -10.19 -3.97
N ALA A 100 -26.03 -11.15 -4.81
CA ALA A 100 -25.33 -12.43 -4.91
C ALA A 100 -23.90 -12.22 -5.40
N LEU A 101 -23.72 -11.37 -6.41
CA LEU A 101 -22.41 -11.00 -6.97
C LEU A 101 -21.50 -10.36 -5.91
N GLU A 102 -22.02 -9.47 -5.06
CA GLU A 102 -21.25 -8.89 -3.95
C GLU A 102 -20.83 -9.92 -2.90
N ARG A 103 -21.75 -10.84 -2.57
CA ARG A 103 -21.46 -11.89 -1.60
C ARG A 103 -20.31 -12.77 -2.08
N ILE A 104 -20.38 -13.21 -3.33
CA ILE A 104 -19.37 -14.03 -4.01
C ILE A 104 -18.02 -13.29 -4.07
N ALA A 105 -18.04 -12.00 -4.44
CA ALA A 105 -16.84 -11.17 -4.49
C ALA A 105 -16.19 -10.97 -3.11
N LEU A 106 -16.98 -10.91 -2.04
CA LEU A 106 -16.51 -10.75 -0.66
C LEU A 106 -16.05 -12.07 -0.03
N SER A 107 -16.61 -13.21 -0.44
CA SER A 107 -16.19 -14.54 0.01
C SER A 107 -15.00 -15.09 -0.78
N ALA A 108 -14.67 -14.52 -1.94
CA ALA A 108 -13.53 -14.91 -2.75
C ALA A 108 -12.21 -14.81 -1.98
N LYS A 109 -11.69 -15.94 -1.52
CA LYS A 109 -10.34 -16.07 -0.97
C LYS A 109 -9.35 -16.06 -2.13
N ARG A 110 -8.19 -15.44 -1.94
CA ARG A 110 -7.08 -15.47 -2.92
C ARG A 110 -6.89 -16.95 -3.33
N PRO A 111 -6.91 -17.27 -4.64
CA PRO A 111 -6.73 -18.65 -5.06
C PRO A 111 -5.40 -19.13 -4.49
N VAL A 112 -5.46 -20.17 -3.67
CA VAL A 112 -4.28 -20.97 -3.38
C VAL A 112 -3.89 -21.51 -4.73
N SER A 113 -2.75 -21.05 -5.26
CA SER A 113 -2.19 -21.54 -6.51
C SER A 113 -2.38 -23.05 -6.55
N ALA A 114 -3.06 -23.55 -7.58
CA ALA A 114 -3.26 -24.96 -7.83
C ALA A 114 -1.89 -25.60 -8.17
N GLU A 115 -1.03 -25.70 -7.17
CA GLU A 115 0.21 -26.46 -7.19
C GLU A 115 -0.07 -27.77 -6.45
N SER A 116 0.21 -28.90 -7.12
CA SER A 116 0.27 -30.28 -6.62
C SER A 116 -0.83 -31.31 -6.98
N SER A 117 -1.52 -31.21 -8.13
CA SER A 117 -2.26 -32.38 -8.67
C SER A 117 -1.89 -32.77 -10.11
N SER A 118 -0.60 -32.76 -10.44
CA SER A 118 -0.11 -33.32 -11.71
C SER A 118 1.21 -34.06 -11.46
N GLY A 119 1.13 -35.40 -11.52
CA GLY A 119 2.22 -36.36 -11.24
C GLY A 119 1.98 -37.07 -9.90
N ALA A 120 1.64 -38.35 -9.82
CA ALA A 120 1.73 -39.43 -10.78
C ALA A 120 0.63 -40.47 -10.47
N ASP A 121 -0.38 -40.57 -11.32
CA ASP A 121 -1.22 -41.77 -11.45
C ASP A 121 -0.86 -42.38 -12.80
N GLY A 122 0.13 -43.26 -12.77
CA GLY A 122 0.78 -43.78 -13.97
C GLY A 122 1.70 -44.93 -13.65
N ASP A 123 1.26 -45.88 -12.82
CA ASP A 123 1.88 -47.20 -12.75
C ASP A 123 0.82 -48.28 -12.53
N ARG A 124 0.05 -48.52 -13.59
CA ARG A 124 -0.74 -49.75 -13.76
C ARG A 124 -0.26 -50.43 -15.02
N GLY A 125 0.41 -51.57 -14.87
CA GLY A 125 0.42 -52.61 -15.89
C GLY A 125 1.78 -53.00 -16.47
N ARG A 126 2.59 -53.71 -15.69
CA ARG A 126 3.62 -54.66 -16.11
C ARG A 126 4.04 -55.37 -14.81
N ASP A 127 3.84 -56.66 -14.61
CA ASP A 127 4.29 -57.77 -15.44
C ASP A 127 3.38 -58.99 -15.31
N GLY A 128 3.18 -59.67 -16.44
CA GLY A 128 2.83 -61.09 -16.52
C GLY A 128 4.03 -61.87 -17.03
#